data_AF-A0A2N2C424-F1
#
_entry.id   AF-A0A2N2C424-F1
#
_cell.length_a   1.000
_cell.length_b   1.000
_cell.length_c   1.000
_cell.angle_alpha   90.00
_cell.angle_beta   90.00
_cell.angle_gamma   90.00
#
_symmetry.space_group_name_H-M   'P 1'
#
loop_
_entity.id
_entity.type
_entity.pdbx_description
1 polymer ?
#
loop_
_entity_poly.entity_id
_entity_poly.type
_entity_poly.pdbx_seq_one_letter_code
_entity_poly.pdbx_strand_id
1 'polypeptide(L)'
;MTISDDFDEIMNYAHFWNWLPDWRIVKEIYMSIPNSYSILSPFAYAYLEEIIRSTTSEYGIEILDEDGKPRKRKVGMELIKLAIEENNSENPELVTMLKKLEIYYLKSQATDRGDNRHSVAHGYMHSRFWGKESFEILVHDIALISKYAGF
;
A
#
# COMPACT_ATOMS: atom_id res chain seq x y z
N MET A 1 -12.47 0.25 -13.83
CA MET A 1 -12.05 -1.17 -13.76
C MET A 1 -13.01 -1.87 -12.82
N THR A 2 -13.25 -3.17 -13.02
CA THR A 2 -13.92 -3.98 -12.00
C THR A 2 -12.88 -4.39 -10.95
N ILE A 3 -13.33 -4.78 -9.75
CA ILE A 3 -12.41 -5.25 -8.70
C ILE A 3 -11.56 -6.47 -9.16
N SER A 4 -12.09 -7.30 -10.07
CA SER A 4 -11.32 -8.39 -10.67
C SER A 4 -10.21 -7.87 -11.57
N ASP A 5 -10.49 -6.85 -12.37
CA ASP A 5 -9.48 -6.22 -13.25
C ASP A 5 -8.40 -5.54 -12.41
N ASP A 6 -8.76 -4.93 -11.27
CA ASP A 6 -7.79 -4.34 -10.35
C ASP A 6 -6.84 -5.41 -9.78
N PHE A 7 -7.36 -6.56 -9.36
CA PHE A 7 -6.49 -7.67 -8.93
C PHE A 7 -5.57 -8.17 -10.04
N ASP A 8 -6.10 -8.31 -11.26
CA ASP A 8 -5.30 -8.75 -12.41
C ASP A 8 -4.20 -7.75 -12.75
N GLU A 9 -4.49 -6.45 -12.69
CA GLU A 9 -3.50 -5.39 -12.90
C GLU A 9 -2.39 -5.44 -11.83
N ILE A 10 -2.75 -5.61 -10.55
CA ILE A 10 -1.75 -5.77 -9.48
C ILE A 10 -0.87 -6.99 -9.76
N MET A 11 -1.47 -8.12 -10.12
CA MET A 11 -0.75 -9.35 -10.40
C MET A 11 0.19 -9.24 -11.61
N ASN A 12 -0.17 -8.44 -12.62
CA ASN A 12 0.68 -8.22 -13.81
C ASN A 12 2.01 -7.54 -13.46
N TYR A 13 2.02 -6.72 -12.40
CA TYR A 13 3.20 -6.01 -11.93
C TYR A 13 3.64 -6.43 -10.54
N ALA A 14 3.19 -7.57 -10.00
CA ALA A 14 3.65 -8.05 -8.70
C ALA A 14 4.96 -8.84 -8.87
N HIS A 15 5.90 -8.70 -7.92
CA HIS A 15 7.12 -9.50 -7.94
C HIS A 15 6.77 -10.99 -7.93
N PHE A 16 7.25 -11.72 -8.94
CA PHE A 16 6.81 -13.08 -9.25
C PHE A 16 6.97 -14.05 -8.08
N TRP A 17 8.03 -13.90 -7.28
CA TRP A 17 8.33 -14.80 -6.16
C TRP A 17 7.82 -14.30 -4.81
N ASN A 18 7.73 -12.99 -4.63
CA ASN A 18 7.50 -12.41 -3.30
C ASN A 18 6.02 -12.08 -3.09
N TRP A 19 5.31 -11.69 -4.15
CA TRP A 19 3.98 -11.07 -4.02
C TRP A 19 2.92 -11.67 -4.94
N LEU A 20 3.30 -12.12 -6.14
CA LEU A 20 2.33 -12.72 -7.07
C LEU A 20 1.58 -13.93 -6.48
N PRO A 21 2.22 -14.88 -5.74
CA PRO A 21 1.50 -15.97 -5.11
C PRO A 21 0.46 -15.50 -4.10
N ASP A 22 0.81 -14.48 -3.30
CA ASP A 22 -0.08 -13.96 -2.26
C ASP A 22 -1.27 -13.23 -2.87
N TRP A 23 -1.06 -12.39 -3.89
CA TRP A 23 -2.15 -11.70 -4.59
C TRP A 23 -3.11 -12.65 -5.29
N ARG A 24 -2.64 -13.80 -5.80
CA ARG A 24 -3.51 -14.86 -6.31
C ARG A 24 -4.45 -15.39 -5.23
N ILE A 25 -3.94 -15.66 -4.03
CA ILE A 25 -4.73 -16.12 -2.90
C ILE A 25 -5.71 -15.05 -2.42
N VAL A 26 -5.28 -13.78 -2.35
CA VAL A 26 -6.17 -12.66 -2.01
C VAL A 26 -7.34 -12.56 -2.98
N LYS A 27 -7.08 -12.63 -4.29
CA LYS A 27 -8.12 -12.64 -5.32
C LYS A 27 -9.06 -13.83 -5.13
N GLU A 28 -8.53 -15.04 -4.95
CA GLU A 28 -9.33 -16.25 -4.77
C GLU A 28 -10.25 -16.16 -3.54
N ILE A 29 -9.72 -15.72 -2.40
CA ILE A 29 -10.47 -15.54 -1.16
C ILE A 29 -11.56 -14.49 -1.34
N TYR A 30 -11.23 -13.32 -1.90
CA TYR A 30 -12.20 -12.23 -2.04
C TYR A 30 -13.33 -12.58 -3.00
N MET A 31 -13.00 -13.21 -4.14
CA MET A 31 -13.99 -13.61 -5.14
C MET A 31 -14.91 -14.73 -4.62
N SER A 32 -14.40 -15.60 -3.74
CA SER A 32 -15.18 -16.68 -3.13
C SER A 32 -15.99 -16.21 -1.92
N ILE A 33 -15.44 -15.28 -1.13
CA ILE A 33 -15.99 -14.79 0.13
C ILE A 33 -15.88 -13.26 0.15
N PRO A 34 -16.83 -12.52 -0.45
CA PRO A 34 -16.74 -11.05 -0.55
C PRO A 34 -16.68 -10.32 0.80
N ASN A 35 -17.12 -10.94 1.90
CA ASN A 35 -17.04 -10.38 3.26
C ASN A 35 -15.64 -10.55 3.91
N SER A 36 -14.69 -11.16 3.21
CA SER A 36 -13.31 -11.32 3.67
C SER A 36 -12.51 -10.03 3.68
N TYR A 37 -13.03 -8.92 3.12
CA TYR A 37 -12.32 -7.63 2.99
C TYR A 37 -11.56 -7.22 4.25
N SER A 38 -12.18 -7.37 5.43
CA SER A 38 -11.55 -6.95 6.69
C SER A 38 -10.30 -7.76 7.03
N ILE A 39 -10.23 -9.03 6.64
CA ILE A 39 -9.06 -9.89 6.84
C ILE A 39 -7.96 -9.54 5.83
N LEU A 40 -8.35 -9.06 4.64
CA LEU A 40 -7.45 -8.76 3.52
C LEU A 40 -6.90 -7.34 3.56
N SER A 41 -7.60 -6.37 4.18
CA SER A 41 -7.15 -4.97 4.26
C SER A 41 -5.74 -4.79 4.86
N PRO A 42 -5.37 -5.47 5.97
CA PRO A 42 -4.02 -5.35 6.52
C PRO A 42 -2.93 -5.77 5.52
N PHE A 43 -3.16 -6.86 4.77
CA PHE A 43 -2.25 -7.30 3.72
C PHE A 43 -2.14 -6.25 2.60
N ALA A 44 -3.28 -5.73 2.11
CA ALA A 44 -3.28 -4.71 1.06
C ALA A 44 -2.50 -3.45 1.46
N TYR A 45 -2.62 -3.00 2.72
CA TYR A 45 -1.82 -1.87 3.23
C TYR A 45 -0.32 -2.17 3.36
N ALA A 46 0.04 -3.41 3.70
CA ALA A 46 1.45 -3.82 3.73
C ALA A 46 2.05 -3.77 2.32
N TYR A 47 1.33 -4.29 1.32
CA TYR A 47 1.76 -4.26 -0.06
C TYR A 47 1.80 -2.85 -0.66
N LEU A 48 0.83 -1.99 -0.33
CA LEU A 48 0.88 -0.57 -0.71
C LEU A 48 2.16 0.10 -0.21
N GLU A 49 2.53 -0.14 1.06
CA GLU A 49 3.79 0.40 1.59
C GLU A 49 5.01 -0.16 0.86
N GLU A 50 4.99 -1.43 0.47
CA GLU A 50 6.08 -2.02 -0.30
C GLU A 50 6.22 -1.41 -1.70
N ILE A 51 5.13 -1.22 -2.45
CA ILE A 51 5.20 -0.56 -3.76
C ILE A 51 5.80 0.83 -3.60
N ILE A 52 5.27 1.64 -2.67
CA ILE A 52 5.79 3.00 -2.46
C ILE A 52 7.26 2.95 -2.07
N ARG A 53 7.69 1.99 -1.24
CA ARG A 53 9.10 1.86 -0.86
C ARG A 53 9.98 1.43 -2.02
N SER A 54 9.50 0.54 -2.90
CA SER A 54 10.22 0.08 -4.09
C SER A 54 10.55 1.21 -5.06
N THR A 55 9.80 2.32 -5.02
CA THR A 55 10.10 3.52 -5.81
C THR A 55 11.08 4.47 -5.12
N THR A 56 11.73 4.04 -4.04
CA THR A 56 12.68 4.87 -3.27
C THR A 56 14.04 4.22 -3.13
N SER A 57 15.04 5.04 -2.82
CA SER A 57 16.39 4.62 -2.48
C SER A 57 16.47 3.71 -1.24
N GLU A 58 15.43 3.65 -0.40
CA GLU A 58 15.40 2.82 0.81
C GLU A 58 14.97 1.35 0.55
N TYR A 59 14.65 0.97 -0.69
CA TYR A 59 14.23 -0.39 -1.03
C TYR A 59 15.40 -1.39 -0.96
N GLY A 60 15.16 -2.56 -0.37
CA GLY A 60 16.09 -3.70 -0.42
C GLY A 60 17.45 -3.52 0.28
N ILE A 61 17.73 -2.36 0.88
CA ILE A 61 19.03 -2.04 1.49
C ILE A 61 18.95 -1.84 3.01
N GLU A 62 20.06 -2.06 3.71
CA GLU A 62 20.23 -1.62 5.09
C GLU A 62 20.49 -0.11 5.12
N ILE A 63 19.77 0.62 5.98
CA ILE A 63 19.94 2.07 6.12
C ILE A 63 20.83 2.32 7.32
N LEU A 64 22.01 2.87 7.08
CA LEU A 64 22.98 3.21 8.11
C LEU A 64 23.11 4.73 8.25
N ASP A 65 23.48 5.21 9.44
CA ASP A 65 23.91 6.58 9.66
C ASP A 65 25.39 6.78 9.30
N GLU A 66 25.91 8.00 9.48
CA GLU A 66 27.31 8.35 9.17
C GLU A 66 28.33 7.54 10.00
N ASP A 67 27.92 7.03 11.16
CA ASP A 67 28.73 6.19 12.04
C ASP A 67 28.59 4.68 11.72
N GLY A 68 27.83 4.32 10.69
CA GLY A 68 27.58 2.93 10.30
C GLY A 68 26.57 2.20 11.20
N LYS A 69 25.77 2.92 12.01
CA LYS A 69 24.72 2.32 12.85
C LYS A 69 23.38 2.28 12.13
N PRO A 70 22.52 1.28 12.41
CA PRO A 70 21.20 1.20 11.81
C PRO A 70 20.36 2.45 12.06
N ARG A 71 19.94 3.10 10.99
CA ARG A 71 19.00 4.21 11.00
C ARG A 71 17.57 3.67 10.88
N LYS A 72 16.64 4.33 11.57
CA LYS A 72 15.21 4.02 11.44
C LYS A 72 14.73 4.28 10.01
N ARG A 73 14.12 3.26 9.39
CA ARG A 73 13.47 3.39 8.07
C ARG A 73 12.35 4.42 8.11
N LYS A 74 12.19 5.18 7.02
CA LYS A 74 11.02 6.05 6.86
C LYS A 74 9.79 5.18 6.67
N VAL A 75 8.74 5.49 7.42
CA VAL A 75 7.46 4.80 7.36
C VAL A 75 6.33 5.81 7.32
N GLY A 76 5.16 5.37 6.88
CA GLY A 76 3.99 6.21 6.82
C GLY A 76 4.18 7.47 5.97
N MET A 77 3.81 8.63 6.52
CA MET A 77 3.94 9.91 5.81
C MET A 77 5.38 10.26 5.42
N GLU A 78 6.38 9.81 6.19
CA GLU A 78 7.78 10.05 5.84
C GLU A 78 8.21 9.27 4.60
N LEU A 79 7.66 8.07 4.40
CA LEU A 79 7.92 7.26 3.22
C LEU A 79 7.32 7.88 1.97
N ILE A 80 6.05 8.31 2.03
CA ILE A 80 5.41 8.97 0.88
C ILE A 80 6.18 10.22 0.48
N LYS A 81 6.60 11.03 1.45
CA LYS A 81 7.38 12.25 1.17
C LYS A 81 8.69 11.93 0.46
N LEU A 82 9.40 10.88 0.90
CA LEU A 82 10.60 10.43 0.22
C LEU A 82 10.30 10.00 -1.23
N ALA A 83 9.27 9.17 -1.43
CA ALA A 83 8.90 8.70 -2.76
C ALA A 83 8.54 9.85 -3.71
N ILE A 84 7.81 10.86 -3.21
CA ILE A 84 7.50 12.07 -3.99
C ILE A 84 8.76 12.85 -4.32
N GLU A 85 9.66 13.06 -3.36
CA GLU A 85 10.90 13.82 -3.54
C GLU A 85 11.79 13.18 -4.61
N GLU A 86 12.01 11.87 -4.53
CA GLU A 86 12.91 11.14 -5.42
C GLU A 86 12.32 10.96 -6.84
N ASN A 87 10.99 11.00 -7.00
CA ASN A 87 10.34 10.80 -8.30
C ASN A 87 9.85 12.10 -8.96
N ASN A 88 10.02 13.27 -8.33
CA ASN A 88 9.42 14.54 -8.77
C ASN A 88 9.79 14.95 -10.20
N SER A 89 11.01 14.65 -10.63
CA SER A 89 11.51 15.02 -11.96
C SER A 89 11.30 13.94 -13.03
N GLU A 90 11.28 12.67 -12.64
CA GLU A 90 11.28 11.54 -13.57
C GLU A 90 9.88 11.01 -13.84
N ASN A 91 9.02 10.95 -12.81
CA ASN A 91 7.71 10.29 -12.87
C ASN A 91 6.59 11.21 -12.34
N PRO A 92 6.23 12.30 -13.05
CA PRO A 92 5.22 13.24 -12.59
C PRO A 92 3.82 12.63 -12.42
N GLU A 93 3.49 11.60 -13.19
CA GLU A 93 2.24 10.83 -13.03
C GLU A 93 2.23 10.06 -11.71
N LEU A 94 3.30 9.34 -11.38
CA LEU A 94 3.45 8.64 -10.10
C LEU A 94 3.32 9.63 -8.94
N VAL A 95 3.99 10.77 -9.01
CA VAL A 95 3.94 11.81 -7.97
C VAL A 95 2.53 12.33 -7.75
N THR A 96 1.76 12.51 -8.82
CA THR A 96 0.35 12.91 -8.72
C THR A 96 -0.47 11.85 -7.99
N MET A 97 -0.19 10.56 -8.22
CA MET A 97 -0.86 9.46 -7.52
C MET A 97 -0.41 9.35 -6.07
N LEU A 98 0.89 9.43 -5.77
CA LEU A 98 1.43 9.42 -4.41
C LEU A 98 0.82 10.52 -3.53
N LYS A 99 0.60 11.72 -4.07
CA LYS A 99 -0.09 12.80 -3.36
C LYS A 99 -1.54 12.46 -3.01
N LYS A 100 -2.25 11.71 -3.86
CA LYS A 100 -3.60 11.21 -3.53
C LYS A 100 -3.55 10.17 -2.42
N LEU A 101 -2.51 9.32 -2.41
CA LEU A 101 -2.33 8.26 -1.42
C LEU A 101 -1.94 8.77 -0.03
N GLU A 102 -1.54 10.04 0.12
CA GLU A 102 -1.27 10.66 1.43
C GLU A 102 -2.41 10.48 2.44
N ILE A 103 -3.66 10.41 1.94
CA ILE A 103 -4.86 10.19 2.76
C ILE A 103 -4.76 8.92 3.63
N TYR A 104 -4.11 7.87 3.10
CA TYR A 104 -3.93 6.61 3.83
C TYR A 104 -2.94 6.74 4.99
N TYR A 105 -2.17 7.82 5.07
CA TYR A 105 -1.12 7.99 6.07
C TYR A 105 -1.36 9.16 7.00
N LEU A 106 -2.52 9.81 6.89
CA LEU A 106 -2.97 10.81 7.85
C LEU A 106 -3.18 10.17 9.22
N LYS A 107 -3.06 10.99 10.27
CA LYS A 107 -3.37 10.55 11.63
C LYS A 107 -4.84 10.20 11.72
N SER A 108 -5.16 9.03 12.27
CA SER A 108 -6.54 8.68 12.50
C SER A 108 -7.18 9.52 13.60
N GLN A 109 -8.49 9.74 13.48
CA GLN A 109 -9.36 10.31 14.51
C GLN A 109 -10.29 9.25 15.09
N ALA A 110 -10.76 9.48 16.32
CA ALA A 110 -11.64 8.54 17.03
C ALA A 110 -12.98 8.28 16.31
N THR A 111 -13.34 9.13 15.34
CA THR A 111 -14.54 9.03 14.52
C THR A 111 -14.30 8.39 13.14
N ASP A 112 -13.06 8.05 12.81
CA ASP A 112 -12.72 7.50 11.50
C ASP A 112 -13.38 6.14 11.26
N ARG A 113 -13.68 5.87 9.99
CA ARG A 113 -14.23 4.60 9.51
C ARG A 113 -13.57 4.24 8.19
N GLY A 114 -13.00 3.05 8.10
CA GLY A 114 -12.48 2.45 6.87
C GLY A 114 -11.21 3.09 6.27
N ASP A 115 -11.19 4.40 6.06
CA ASP A 115 -10.30 5.08 5.10
C ASP A 115 -8.99 5.56 5.71
N ASN A 116 -8.07 4.64 6.05
CA ASN A 116 -6.73 4.97 6.55
C ASN A 116 -5.85 3.71 6.68
N ARG A 117 -4.54 3.77 6.42
CA ARG A 117 -3.62 2.69 6.85
C ARG A 117 -3.63 2.51 8.36
N HIS A 118 -3.75 3.59 9.11
CA HIS A 118 -3.87 3.53 10.56
C HIS A 118 -5.19 2.88 11.02
N SER A 119 -6.14 2.62 10.10
CA SER A 119 -7.32 1.80 10.36
C SER A 119 -6.96 0.38 10.82
N VAL A 120 -5.83 -0.15 10.36
CA VAL A 120 -5.36 -1.49 10.74
C VAL A 120 -4.43 -1.49 11.96
N ALA A 121 -4.28 -0.34 12.64
CA ALA A 121 -3.57 -0.29 13.92
C ALA A 121 -4.36 -1.01 15.02
N HIS A 122 -3.82 -2.14 15.49
CA HIS A 122 -4.44 -2.93 16.55
C HIS A 122 -4.77 -2.10 17.78
N GLY A 123 -6.02 -2.22 18.25
CA GLY A 123 -6.50 -1.51 19.45
C GLY A 123 -6.99 -0.08 19.20
N TYR A 124 -6.79 0.47 17.99
CA TYR A 124 -7.32 1.78 17.61
C TYR A 124 -8.71 1.66 16.96
N MET A 125 -8.83 0.84 15.91
CA MET A 125 -10.10 0.56 15.25
C MET A 125 -10.36 -0.95 15.17
N HIS A 126 -11.59 -1.36 15.49
CA HIS A 126 -12.01 -2.76 15.36
C HIS A 126 -12.34 -3.09 13.91
N SER A 127 -12.06 -4.33 13.49
CA SER A 127 -12.28 -4.83 12.13
C SER A 127 -13.71 -4.65 11.62
N ARG A 128 -14.72 -4.62 12.51
CA ARG A 128 -16.12 -4.34 12.16
C ARG A 128 -16.36 -2.96 11.53
N PHE A 129 -15.40 -2.04 11.66
CA PHE A 129 -15.47 -0.68 11.12
C PHE A 129 -14.68 -0.51 9.82
N TRP A 130 -14.08 -1.58 9.32
CA TRP A 130 -13.51 -1.60 7.97
C TRP A 130 -14.63 -1.88 6.97
N GLY A 131 -14.67 -1.12 5.88
CA GLY A 131 -15.70 -1.21 4.87
C GLY A 131 -15.24 -2.02 3.67
N LYS A 132 -16.18 -2.70 3.01
CA LYS A 132 -15.95 -3.31 1.70
C LYS A 132 -15.50 -2.27 0.68
N GLU A 133 -16.20 -1.15 0.63
CA GLU A 133 -15.91 -0.04 -0.30
C GLU A 133 -14.49 0.52 -0.07
N SER A 134 -14.10 0.79 1.18
CA SER A 134 -12.74 1.23 1.51
C SER A 134 -11.66 0.23 1.06
N PHE A 135 -11.94 -1.07 1.18
CA PHE A 135 -11.03 -2.11 0.70
C PHE A 135 -10.95 -2.13 -0.84
N GLU A 136 -12.06 -2.05 -1.55
CA GLU A 136 -12.07 -2.02 -3.02
C GLU A 136 -11.39 -0.77 -3.56
N ILE A 137 -11.58 0.39 -2.92
CA ILE A 137 -10.86 1.63 -3.27
C ILE A 137 -9.35 1.46 -3.05
N LEU A 138 -8.94 0.86 -1.91
CA LEU A 138 -7.53 0.57 -1.66
C LEU A 138 -6.93 -0.34 -2.73
N VAL A 139 -7.61 -1.41 -3.11
CA VAL A 139 -7.16 -2.33 -4.17
C VAL A 139 -7.07 -1.59 -5.51
N HIS A 140 -8.06 -0.76 -5.84
CA HIS A 140 -8.03 0.05 -7.06
C HIS A 140 -6.84 1.02 -7.08
N ASP A 141 -6.59 1.72 -5.99
CA ASP A 141 -5.46 2.64 -5.86
C ASP A 141 -4.11 1.94 -5.98
N ILE A 142 -3.97 0.74 -5.40
CA ILE A 142 -2.80 -0.11 -5.56
C ILE A 142 -2.63 -0.50 -7.04
N ALA A 143 -3.70 -0.92 -7.72
CA ALA A 143 -3.65 -1.27 -9.13
C ALA A 143 -3.13 -0.11 -10.00
N LEU A 144 -3.62 1.12 -9.75
CA LEU A 144 -3.20 2.31 -10.51
C LEU A 144 -1.70 2.64 -10.38
N ILE A 145 -1.08 2.30 -9.25
CA ILE A 145 0.36 2.55 -9.03
C ILE A 145 1.25 1.33 -9.28
N SER A 146 0.67 0.14 -9.47
CA SER A 146 1.43 -1.12 -9.55
C SER A 146 2.45 -1.12 -10.70
N LYS A 147 2.14 -0.46 -11.82
CA LYS A 147 3.06 -0.31 -12.96
C LYS A 147 4.37 0.44 -12.65
N TYR A 148 4.42 1.17 -11.53
CA TYR A 148 5.61 1.91 -11.09
C TYR A 148 6.45 1.14 -10.08
N ALA A 149 6.05 -0.07 -9.71
CA ALA A 149 6.81 -0.86 -8.74
C ALA A 149 8.26 -1.10 -9.24
N GLY A 150 9.21 -0.95 -8.32
CA GLY A 150 10.66 -0.98 -8.61
C GLY A 150 11.34 -2.30 -8.24
N PHE A 151 10.61 -3.41 -8.23
CA PHE A 151 11.13 -4.74 -7.90
C PHE A 151 11.32 -5.66 -9.11
#